data_AF-A0A956J670-F1
#
_entry.id   AF-A0A956J670-F1
#
_cell.length_a   1.000
_cell.length_b   1.000
_cell.length_c   1.000
_cell.angle_alpha   90.00
_cell.angle_beta   90.00
_cell.angle_gamma   90.00
#
_symmetry.space_group_name_H-M   'P 1'
#
loop_
_entity.id
_entity.type
_entity.pdbx_description
1 polymer ?
#
loop_
_entity_poly.entity_id
_entity_poly.type
_entity_poly.pdbx_seq_one_letter_code
_entity_poly.pdbx_strand_id
1 'polypeptide(L)'
;YDKISISGDVKQLKKRLKQKSELLKDAAETFLDTAEMGVAEWTTASLYQIGYTYESFAKALTDSPPPDALSPGDKELYKQQIDEFIVPIEEKAIEAYESGWSKAIELGIFNSWTAKMRDALGRLLSEVYSPMHEIGLKLRSQGTAPLPELIDGPRREKGRSKKYLIPSKVKDVSETAAPKEADNPYDDKPDEKSDDAGKKADEKKDKKGKGSK
;
A
#
# COMPACT_ATOMS: atom_id res chain seq x y z
N TYR A 1 18.81 1.37 6.28
CA TYR A 1 18.16 2.21 7.31
C TYR A 1 17.39 1.36 8.32
N ASP A 2 16.44 0.51 7.91
CA ASP A 2 15.50 -0.20 8.82
C ASP A 2 16.12 -1.21 9.79
N LYS A 3 17.35 -1.66 9.52
CA LYS A 3 18.06 -2.64 10.36
C LYS A 3 18.54 -2.06 11.71
N ILE A 4 18.48 -0.74 11.92
CA ILE A 4 18.99 -0.08 13.13
C ILE A 4 17.82 0.20 14.08
N SER A 5 17.72 -0.59 15.16
CA SER A 5 16.76 -0.38 16.25
C SER A 5 17.25 0.70 17.22
N ILE A 6 16.34 1.57 17.64
CA ILE A 6 16.58 2.62 18.64
C ILE A 6 16.30 1.98 20.01
N SER A 7 17.29 1.26 20.55
CA SER A 7 17.19 0.63 21.88
C SER A 7 18.58 0.45 22.51
N GLY A 8 18.66 0.43 23.84
CA GLY A 8 19.87 0.05 24.60
C GLY A 8 20.58 1.19 25.35
N ASP A 9 21.84 0.94 25.73
CA ASP A 9 22.66 1.83 26.55
C ASP A 9 22.91 3.19 25.88
N VAL A 10 22.95 4.27 26.67
CA VAL A 10 22.95 5.67 26.22
C VAL A 10 24.09 5.97 25.23
N LYS A 11 25.27 5.39 25.45
CA LYS A 11 26.42 5.54 24.54
C LYS A 11 26.19 4.88 23.18
N GLN A 12 25.58 3.69 23.18
CA GLN A 12 25.26 2.97 21.95
C GLN A 12 24.08 3.64 21.22
N LEU A 13 23.12 4.18 21.96
CA LEU A 13 21.98 4.92 21.43
C LEU A 13 22.43 6.14 20.64
N LYS A 14 23.30 6.98 21.21
CA LYS A 14 23.86 8.15 20.51
C LYS A 14 24.57 7.76 19.21
N LYS A 15 25.35 6.67 19.23
CA LYS A 15 26.03 6.16 18.03
C LYS A 15 25.04 5.68 16.96
N ARG A 16 24.02 4.91 17.37
CA ARG A 16 22.97 4.40 16.48
C ARG A 16 22.13 5.53 15.88
N LEU A 17 21.78 6.54 16.67
CA LEU A 17 21.05 7.73 16.19
C LEU A 17 21.88 8.52 15.17
N LYS A 18 23.17 8.73 15.44
CA LYS A 18 24.06 9.39 14.48
C LYS A 18 24.13 8.61 13.17
N GLN A 19 24.39 7.31 13.24
CA GLN A 19 24.43 6.43 12.06
C GLN A 19 23.11 6.43 11.31
N LYS A 20 21.98 6.38 12.02
CA LYS A 20 20.65 6.39 11.41
C LYS A 20 20.37 7.72 10.71
N SER A 21 20.79 8.84 11.29
CA SER A 21 20.66 10.17 10.68
C SER A 21 21.53 10.35 9.43
N GLU A 22 22.75 9.81 9.42
CA GLU A 22 23.64 9.83 8.25
C GLU A 22 23.03 9.00 7.12
N LEU A 23 22.62 7.76 7.41
CA LEU A 23 21.97 6.89 6.43
C LEU A 23 20.64 7.44 5.91
N LEU A 24 19.91 8.21 6.72
CA LEU A 24 18.66 8.84 6.27
C LEU A 24 18.96 9.94 5.25
N LYS A 25 19.99 10.77 5.49
CA LYS A 25 20.44 11.76 4.51
C LYS A 25 20.91 11.12 3.21
N ASP A 26 21.76 10.10 3.30
CA ASP A 26 22.26 9.38 2.11
C ASP A 26 21.10 8.75 1.32
N ALA A 27 20.10 8.19 2.01
CA ALA A 27 18.90 7.66 1.37
C ALA A 27 18.07 8.76 0.70
N ALA A 28 17.91 9.90 1.35
CA ALA A 28 17.19 11.04 0.78
C ALA A 28 17.88 11.57 -0.48
N GLU A 29 19.21 11.70 -0.48
CA GLU A 29 19.98 12.07 -1.67
C GLU A 29 19.79 11.06 -2.80
N THR A 30 19.89 9.77 -2.51
CA THR A 30 19.67 8.72 -3.52
C THR A 30 18.25 8.78 -4.11
N PHE A 31 17.24 9.07 -3.28
CA PHE A 31 15.86 9.25 -3.76
C PHE A 31 15.68 10.51 -4.61
N LEU A 32 16.40 11.59 -4.31
CA LEU A 32 16.41 12.79 -5.14
C LEU A 32 17.03 12.48 -6.51
N ASP A 33 18.15 11.76 -6.57
CA ASP A 33 18.76 11.35 -7.85
C ASP A 33 17.78 10.52 -8.70
N THR A 34 17.03 9.61 -8.09
CA THR A 34 16.00 8.83 -8.79
C THR A 34 14.82 9.69 -9.24
N ALA A 35 14.52 10.78 -8.53
CA ALA A 35 13.48 11.72 -8.92
C ALA A 35 13.88 12.52 -10.16
N GLU A 36 15.17 12.85 -10.31
CA GLU A 36 15.74 13.56 -11.46
C GLU A 36 15.72 12.74 -12.77
N MET A 37 15.62 11.41 -12.70
CA MET A 37 15.51 10.55 -13.89
C MET A 37 14.25 10.82 -14.72
N GLY A 38 13.24 11.49 -14.16
CA GLY A 38 12.07 12.00 -14.88
C GLY A 38 11.02 10.95 -15.25
N VAL A 39 11.14 9.71 -14.77
CA VAL A 39 10.10 8.70 -14.96
C VAL A 39 9.03 8.88 -13.90
N ALA A 40 7.81 9.23 -14.31
CA ALA A 40 6.72 9.67 -13.45
C ALA A 40 6.49 8.81 -12.19
N GLU A 41 6.48 7.48 -12.35
CA GLU A 41 6.28 6.56 -11.23
C GLU A 41 7.44 6.57 -10.24
N TRP A 42 8.68 6.53 -10.72
CA TRP A 42 9.87 6.58 -9.87
C TRP A 42 10.04 7.93 -9.20
N THR A 43 9.76 9.03 -9.90
CA THR A 43 9.84 10.38 -9.34
C THR A 43 8.89 10.55 -8.16
N THR A 44 7.60 10.21 -8.34
CA THR A 44 6.60 10.33 -7.28
C THR A 44 6.81 9.33 -6.15
N ALA A 45 7.23 8.11 -6.46
CA ALA A 45 7.58 7.10 -5.45
C ALA A 45 8.75 7.57 -4.58
N SER A 46 9.79 8.13 -5.20
CA SER A 46 11.01 8.55 -4.49
C SER A 46 10.73 9.75 -3.58
N LEU A 47 9.97 10.73 -4.06
CA LEU A 47 9.54 11.88 -3.25
C LEU A 47 8.69 11.45 -2.05
N TYR A 48 7.76 10.49 -2.25
CA TYR A 48 7.01 9.89 -1.16
C TYR A 48 7.92 9.18 -0.15
N GLN A 49 8.91 8.40 -0.63
CA GLN A 49 9.82 7.66 0.24
C GLN A 49 10.66 8.58 1.14
N ILE A 50 11.08 9.73 0.64
CA ILE A 50 11.79 10.72 1.46
C ILE A 50 10.93 11.12 2.66
N GLY A 51 9.70 11.59 2.44
CA GLY A 51 8.79 11.96 3.53
C GLY A 51 8.47 10.78 4.46
N TYR A 52 8.25 9.59 3.91
CA TYR A 52 7.97 8.38 4.67
C TYR A 52 9.13 7.98 5.60
N THR A 53 10.38 8.09 5.13
CA THR A 53 11.54 7.76 5.96
C THR A 53 11.72 8.70 7.14
N TYR A 54 11.47 10.01 6.96
CA TYR A 54 11.47 10.99 8.05
C TYR A 54 10.32 10.76 9.03
N GLU A 55 9.10 10.50 8.53
CA GLU A 55 7.94 10.18 9.38
C GLU A 55 8.18 8.89 10.20
N SER A 56 8.73 7.86 9.56
CA SER A 56 9.11 6.62 10.24
C SER A 56 10.22 6.85 11.27
N PHE A 57 11.15 7.78 11.03
CA PHE A 57 12.18 8.13 12.00
C PHE A 57 11.60 8.78 13.25
N ALA A 58 10.73 9.77 13.07
CA ALA A 58 10.01 10.45 14.15
C ALA A 58 9.23 9.44 15.01
N LYS A 59 8.43 8.58 14.37
CA LYS A 59 7.69 7.50 15.06
C LYS A 59 8.61 6.56 15.84
N ALA A 60 9.72 6.14 15.24
CA ALA A 60 10.67 5.28 15.92
C ALA A 60 11.36 5.94 17.13
N LEU A 61 11.46 7.28 17.17
CA LEU A 61 11.95 8.02 18.32
C LEU A 61 10.89 8.11 19.42
N THR A 62 9.63 8.36 19.08
CA THR A 62 8.51 8.39 20.04
C THR A 62 8.28 7.03 20.70
N ASP A 63 8.35 5.95 19.91
CA ASP A 63 8.12 4.57 20.38
C ASP A 63 9.33 4.01 21.16
N SER A 64 10.47 4.70 21.15
CA SER A 64 11.67 4.25 21.83
C SER A 64 11.47 4.28 23.36
N PRO A 65 11.68 3.16 24.07
CA PRO A 65 11.59 3.16 25.52
C PRO A 65 12.70 4.04 26.14
N PRO A 66 12.40 4.76 27.25
CA PRO A 66 13.41 5.51 27.97
C PRO A 66 14.45 4.56 28.59
N PRO A 67 15.72 4.98 28.74
CA PRO A 67 16.74 4.15 29.35
C PRO A 67 16.37 3.71 30.78
N ASP A 68 16.64 2.46 31.13
CA ASP A 68 16.25 1.87 32.43
C ASP A 68 16.94 2.52 33.64
N ALA A 69 18.07 3.20 33.42
CA ALA A 69 18.88 3.84 34.46
C ALA A 69 18.32 5.17 35.01
N LEU A 70 17.22 5.70 34.45
CA LEU A 70 16.64 6.99 34.86
C LEU A 70 15.62 6.87 35.99
N SER A 71 15.59 7.86 36.88
CA SER A 71 14.51 8.08 37.86
C SER A 71 13.17 8.33 37.14
N PRO A 72 12.00 8.01 37.73
CA PRO A 72 10.70 8.32 37.13
C PRO A 72 10.55 9.78 36.69
N GLY A 73 11.04 10.76 37.48
CA GLY A 73 11.00 12.18 37.08
C GLY A 73 11.92 12.49 35.88
N ASP A 74 13.08 11.86 35.80
CA ASP A 74 14.00 12.03 34.67
C ASP A 74 13.45 11.40 33.39
N LYS A 75 12.66 10.32 33.50
CA LYS A 75 12.00 9.68 32.34
C LYS A 75 10.99 10.60 31.67
N GLU A 76 10.27 11.41 32.44
CA GLU A 76 9.34 12.40 31.89
C GLU A 76 10.10 13.52 31.17
N LEU A 77 11.17 14.04 31.76
CA LEU A 77 12.04 15.03 31.13
C LEU A 77 12.69 14.49 29.85
N TYR A 78 13.13 13.24 29.86
CA TYR A 78 13.68 12.59 28.66
C TYR A 78 12.66 12.52 27.53
N LYS A 79 11.41 12.15 27.83
CA LYS A 79 10.33 12.13 26.82
C LYS A 79 10.09 13.53 26.25
N GLN A 80 10.00 14.55 27.10
CA GLN A 80 9.83 15.94 26.66
C GLN A 80 10.97 16.40 25.73
N GLN A 81 12.22 16.02 26.03
CA GLN A 81 13.36 16.33 25.18
C GLN A 81 13.31 15.61 23.83
N ILE A 82 12.82 14.37 23.79
CA ILE A 82 12.62 13.62 22.56
C ILE A 82 11.51 14.26 21.73
N ASP A 83 10.39 14.65 22.34
CA ASP A 83 9.29 15.32 21.66
C ASP A 83 9.75 16.62 21.00
N GLU A 84 10.53 17.45 21.70
CA GLU A 84 11.12 18.68 21.14
C GLU A 84 12.09 18.39 19.98
N PHE A 85 12.86 17.31 20.07
CA PHE A 85 13.78 16.90 19.01
C PHE A 85 13.06 16.32 17.78
N ILE A 86 11.86 15.76 17.94
CA ILE A 86 11.06 15.16 16.86
C ILE A 86 10.43 16.25 15.98
N VAL A 87 10.00 17.38 16.55
CA VAL A 87 9.37 18.48 15.79
C VAL A 87 10.11 18.83 14.48
N PRO A 88 11.42 19.15 14.47
CA PRO A 88 12.12 19.49 13.23
C PRO A 88 12.30 18.31 12.26
N ILE A 89 12.10 17.08 12.70
CA ILE A 89 12.11 15.88 11.86
C ILE A 89 10.75 15.73 11.17
N GLU A 90 9.66 15.96 11.90
CA GLU A 90 8.31 15.95 11.35
C GLU A 90 8.10 17.08 10.34
N GLU A 91 8.60 18.28 10.63
CA GLU A 91 8.57 19.41 9.69
C GLU A 91 9.25 19.04 8.36
N LYS A 92 10.42 18.38 8.40
CA LYS A 92 11.10 17.89 7.18
C LYS A 92 10.30 16.83 6.44
N ALA A 93 9.59 15.96 7.15
CA ALA A 93 8.72 14.97 6.52
C ALA A 93 7.58 15.68 5.77
N ILE A 94 6.97 16.69 6.40
CA ILE A 94 5.91 17.51 5.82
C ILE A 94 6.44 18.25 4.58
N GLU A 95 7.57 18.95 4.69
CA GLU A 95 8.20 19.66 3.56
C GLU A 95 8.49 18.74 2.37
N ALA A 96 8.97 17.52 2.64
CA ALA A 96 9.20 16.51 1.59
C ALA A 96 7.89 16.07 0.92
N TYR A 97 6.80 15.87 1.68
CA TYR A 97 5.50 15.55 1.11
C TYR A 97 4.88 16.72 0.35
N GLU A 98 5.01 17.96 0.83
CA GLU A 98 4.47 19.15 0.17
C GLU A 98 5.21 19.46 -1.14
N SER A 99 6.54 19.40 -1.11
CA SER A 99 7.37 19.55 -2.33
C SER A 99 7.09 18.42 -3.32
N GLY A 100 6.95 17.18 -2.84
CA GLY A 100 6.58 16.02 -3.66
C GLY A 100 5.21 16.16 -4.33
N TRP A 101 4.21 16.60 -3.56
CA TRP A 101 2.85 16.84 -4.05
C TRP A 101 2.79 18.01 -5.05
N SER A 102 3.46 19.12 -4.75
CA SER A 102 3.56 20.27 -5.65
C SER A 102 4.21 19.86 -6.97
N LYS A 103 5.28 19.06 -6.90
CA LYS A 103 5.97 18.57 -8.09
C LYS A 103 5.10 17.63 -8.92
N ALA A 104 4.32 16.77 -8.27
CA ALA A 104 3.38 15.90 -8.96
C ALA A 104 2.30 16.69 -9.70
N ILE A 105 1.78 17.77 -9.10
CA ILE A 105 0.82 18.68 -9.76
C ILE A 105 1.45 19.36 -10.97
N GLU A 106 2.67 19.91 -10.83
CA GLU A 106 3.39 20.57 -11.93
C GLU A 106 3.57 19.64 -13.14
N LEU A 107 3.89 18.37 -12.88
CA LEU A 107 4.13 17.36 -13.90
C LEU A 107 2.84 16.69 -14.39
N GLY A 108 1.68 16.97 -13.76
CA GLY A 108 0.41 16.34 -14.07
C GLY A 108 0.36 14.83 -13.77
N ILE A 109 1.14 14.35 -12.81
CA ILE A 109 1.23 12.93 -12.46
C ILE A 109 0.26 12.63 -11.33
N PHE A 110 -0.66 11.68 -11.56
CA PHE A 110 -1.59 11.20 -10.54
C PHE A 110 -1.55 9.67 -10.50
N ASN A 111 -1.02 9.13 -9.41
CA ASN A 111 -0.90 7.70 -9.17
C ASN A 111 -1.13 7.35 -7.69
N SER A 112 -0.85 6.11 -7.31
CA SER A 112 -1.00 5.64 -5.94
C SER A 112 -0.07 6.35 -4.95
N TRP A 113 1.13 6.76 -5.37
CA TRP A 113 2.09 7.48 -4.51
C TRP A 113 1.65 8.91 -4.24
N THR A 114 1.11 9.60 -5.23
CA THR A 114 0.57 10.96 -5.04
C THR A 114 -0.65 10.95 -4.12
N ALA A 115 -1.50 9.92 -4.21
CA ALA A 115 -2.60 9.73 -3.27
C ALA A 115 -2.07 9.52 -1.83
N LYS A 116 -1.06 8.65 -1.65
CA LYS A 116 -0.42 8.44 -0.33
C LYS A 116 0.24 9.70 0.23
N MET A 117 0.87 10.53 -0.60
CA MET A 117 1.42 11.82 -0.18
C MET A 117 0.31 12.75 0.30
N ARG A 118 -0.80 12.84 -0.44
CA ARG A 118 -1.96 13.65 -0.07
C ARG A 118 -2.58 13.19 1.25
N ASP A 119 -2.69 11.88 1.45
CA ASP A 119 -3.18 11.27 2.68
C ASP A 119 -2.23 11.54 3.86
N ALA A 120 -0.90 11.48 3.63
CA ALA A 120 0.09 11.82 4.64
C ALA A 120 -0.02 13.27 5.10
N LEU A 121 -0.16 14.21 4.14
CA LEU A 121 -0.40 15.62 4.44
C LEU A 121 -1.70 15.83 5.22
N GLY A 122 -2.79 15.12 4.88
CA GLY A 122 -4.04 15.19 5.63
C GLY A 122 -3.95 14.65 7.06
N ARG A 123 -3.07 13.66 7.30
CA ARG A 123 -2.81 13.12 8.65
C ARG A 123 -1.96 14.05 9.51
N LEU A 124 -0.92 14.64 8.91
CA LEU A 124 0.06 15.49 9.62
C LEU A 124 -0.44 16.93 9.79
N LEU A 125 -1.16 17.46 8.80
CA LEU A 125 -1.63 18.84 8.74
C LEU A 125 -3.13 18.90 8.41
N SER A 126 -3.97 18.36 9.30
CA SER A 126 -5.42 18.32 9.09
C SER A 126 -6.07 19.71 8.97
N GLU A 127 -5.43 20.75 9.52
CA GLU A 127 -5.91 22.13 9.46
C GLU A 127 -5.80 22.74 8.06
N VAL A 128 -4.67 22.52 7.39
CA VAL A 128 -4.41 23.05 6.03
C VAL A 128 -5.01 22.12 4.98
N TYR A 129 -4.91 20.83 5.20
CA TYR A 129 -5.27 19.79 4.25
C TYR A 129 -6.47 18.99 4.77
N SER A 130 -7.65 19.28 4.23
CA SER A 130 -8.82 18.45 4.51
C SER A 130 -8.55 16.99 4.14
N PRO A 131 -8.91 16.01 4.98
CA PRO A 131 -8.77 14.61 4.65
C PRO A 131 -9.56 14.32 3.38
N MET A 132 -8.91 13.71 2.40
CA MET A 132 -9.56 13.30 1.15
C MET A 132 -10.46 12.11 1.48
N HIS A 133 -11.64 12.38 2.02
CA HIS A 133 -12.67 11.37 2.11
C HIS A 133 -13.02 11.03 0.68
N GLU A 134 -12.92 9.76 0.31
CA GLU A 134 -13.56 9.27 -0.89
C GLU A 134 -15.04 9.61 -0.76
N ILE A 135 -15.47 10.69 -1.42
CA ILE A 135 -16.88 10.90 -1.77
C ILE A 135 -17.22 9.92 -2.91
N GLY A 136 -16.69 8.70 -2.84
CA GLY A 136 -17.17 7.57 -3.58
C GLY A 136 -18.45 7.19 -2.88
N LEU A 137 -19.58 7.50 -3.50
CA LEU A 137 -20.82 6.80 -3.17
C LEU A 137 -20.43 5.31 -3.12
N LYS A 138 -20.48 4.67 -1.95
CA LYS A 138 -20.48 3.21 -1.91
C LYS A 138 -21.70 2.83 -2.71
N LEU A 139 -21.52 2.56 -4.00
CA LEU A 139 -22.44 1.81 -4.81
C LEU A 139 -22.49 0.45 -4.11
N ARG A 140 -23.32 0.36 -3.05
CA ARG A 140 -24.08 -0.86 -2.84
C ARG A 140 -24.81 -1.00 -4.16
N SER A 141 -24.23 -1.75 -5.09
CA SER A 141 -25.04 -2.48 -6.02
C SER A 141 -25.96 -3.27 -5.11
N GLN A 142 -27.16 -2.71 -4.84
CA GLN A 142 -28.25 -3.52 -4.38
C GLN A 142 -28.32 -4.57 -5.49
N GLY A 143 -27.92 -5.81 -5.18
CA GLY A 143 -27.93 -6.89 -6.16
C GLY A 143 -29.25 -6.88 -6.89
N THR A 144 -29.25 -7.26 -8.18
CA THR A 144 -30.40 -7.20 -9.10
C THR A 144 -31.71 -7.22 -8.34
N ALA A 145 -32.38 -6.05 -8.22
CA ALA A 145 -33.65 -5.98 -7.54
C ALA A 145 -34.56 -7.05 -8.18
N PRO A 146 -35.22 -7.93 -7.39
CA PRO A 146 -36.12 -8.90 -7.97
C PRO A 146 -37.14 -8.12 -8.80
N LEU A 147 -37.27 -8.50 -10.07
CA LEU A 147 -38.23 -7.85 -10.95
C LEU A 147 -39.60 -7.87 -10.27
N PRO A 148 -40.36 -6.75 -10.31
CA PRO A 148 -41.69 -6.72 -9.74
C PRO A 148 -42.53 -7.83 -10.36
N GLU A 149 -43.39 -8.45 -9.56
CA GLU A 149 -44.31 -9.47 -10.05
C GLU A 149 -45.10 -8.91 -11.22
N LEU A 150 -45.24 -9.73 -12.28
CA LEU A 150 -46.07 -9.36 -13.41
C LEU A 150 -47.48 -9.09 -12.86
N ILE A 151 -47.97 -7.86 -13.05
CA ILE A 151 -49.36 -7.53 -12.74
C ILE A 151 -50.22 -8.49 -13.57
N ASP A 152 -50.85 -9.45 -12.90
CA ASP A 152 -51.76 -10.38 -13.54
C ASP A 152 -52.98 -9.55 -13.98
N GLY A 153 -52.96 -9.11 -15.23
CA GLY A 153 -54.06 -8.38 -15.82
C GLY A 153 -55.34 -9.22 -15.71
N PRO A 154 -56.52 -8.60 -15.61
CA PRO A 154 -57.77 -9.33 -15.44
C PRO A 154 -57.91 -10.34 -16.58
N ARG A 155 -57.71 -11.61 -16.25
CA ARG A 155 -57.84 -12.74 -17.17
C ARG A 155 -59.27 -12.75 -17.69
N ARG A 156 -59.51 -12.14 -18.85
CA ARG A 156 -60.81 -12.20 -19.53
C ARG A 156 -61.03 -13.63 -19.99
N GLU A 157 -61.88 -14.37 -19.27
CA GLU A 157 -62.18 -15.78 -19.54
C GLU A 157 -62.79 -16.06 -20.92
N LYS A 158 -63.31 -15.07 -21.66
CA LYS A 158 -63.87 -15.31 -22.99
C LYS A 158 -63.63 -14.13 -23.92
N GLY A 159 -62.71 -14.30 -24.87
CA GLY A 159 -62.56 -13.37 -25.99
C GLY A 159 -61.16 -13.40 -26.60
N ARG A 160 -60.95 -14.29 -27.58
CA ARG A 160 -59.78 -14.25 -28.44
C ARG A 160 -59.69 -12.88 -29.14
N SER A 161 -58.62 -12.12 -28.91
CA SER A 161 -58.08 -11.25 -29.94
C SER A 161 -56.77 -11.89 -30.44
N LYS A 162 -56.86 -12.54 -31.61
CA LYS A 162 -55.70 -13.08 -32.36
C LYS A 162 -54.78 -11.96 -32.90
N LYS A 163 -54.76 -10.78 -32.27
CA LYS A 163 -54.11 -9.59 -32.84
C LYS A 163 -52.67 -9.40 -32.38
N TYR A 164 -52.23 -10.13 -31.35
CA TYR A 164 -50.85 -10.10 -30.87
C TYR A 164 -50.39 -11.50 -30.45
N LEU A 165 -50.35 -12.44 -31.40
CA LEU A 165 -49.52 -13.64 -31.25
C LEU A 165 -48.24 -13.40 -32.06
N ILE A 166 -47.14 -13.14 -31.37
CA ILE A 166 -45.80 -13.19 -31.95
C ILE A 166 -45.40 -14.68 -31.93
N PRO A 167 -45.11 -15.31 -33.08
CA PRO A 167 -44.72 -16.71 -33.08
C PRO A 167 -43.34 -16.85 -32.43
N SER A 168 -43.30 -17.43 -31.23
CA SER A 168 -42.06 -17.90 -30.63
C SER A 168 -41.65 -19.19 -31.35
N LYS A 169 -40.59 -19.13 -32.15
CA LYS A 169 -39.81 -20.32 -32.50
C LYS A 169 -38.99 -20.70 -31.28
N VAL A 170 -39.58 -21.45 -30.37
CA VAL A 170 -38.80 -22.26 -29.44
C VAL A 170 -38.56 -23.60 -30.14
N LYS A 171 -37.30 -23.85 -30.49
CA LYS A 171 -36.82 -25.23 -30.50
C LYS A 171 -36.43 -25.52 -29.06
N ASP A 172 -37.18 -26.40 -28.42
CA ASP A 172 -36.76 -27.02 -27.17
C ASP A 172 -35.45 -27.76 -27.41
N VAL A 173 -34.40 -27.41 -26.67
CA VAL A 173 -33.55 -28.45 -26.08
C VAL A 173 -33.09 -27.98 -24.71
N SER A 174 -33.49 -28.78 -23.73
CA SER A 174 -32.98 -28.89 -22.38
C SER A 174 -31.45 -29.10 -22.32
N GLU A 175 -30.94 -29.03 -21.09
CA GLU A 175 -29.64 -29.51 -20.59
C GLU A 175 -28.49 -28.50 -20.47
N THR A 176 -28.35 -28.05 -19.21
CA THR A 176 -27.12 -28.05 -18.40
C THR A 176 -25.85 -27.46 -19.01
N ALA A 177 -25.47 -26.26 -18.55
CA ALA A 177 -24.08 -25.93 -18.29
C ALA A 177 -24.00 -24.73 -17.33
N ALA A 178 -23.32 -24.93 -16.21
CA ALA A 178 -22.93 -23.86 -15.29
C ALA A 178 -22.07 -22.81 -16.01
N PRO A 179 -22.23 -21.50 -15.73
CA PRO A 179 -21.31 -20.52 -16.26
C PRO A 179 -19.99 -20.60 -15.49
N LYS A 180 -18.92 -20.81 -16.25
CA LYS A 180 -17.53 -20.73 -15.80
C LYS A 180 -17.24 -19.32 -15.27
N GLU A 181 -16.51 -19.26 -14.16
CA GLU A 181 -15.82 -18.07 -13.68
C GLU A 181 -15.06 -17.42 -14.83
N ALA A 182 -15.33 -16.14 -15.06
CA ALA A 182 -14.50 -15.30 -15.91
C ALA A 182 -13.33 -14.80 -15.06
N ASP A 183 -12.12 -15.07 -15.51
CA ASP A 183 -10.87 -14.62 -14.88
C ASP A 183 -10.88 -13.09 -14.70
N ASN A 184 -10.76 -12.67 -13.45
CA ASN A 184 -10.56 -11.27 -13.07
C ASN A 184 -9.04 -10.97 -13.15
N PRO A 185 -8.57 -10.06 -14.02
CA PRO A 185 -7.14 -9.92 -14.31
C PRO A 185 -6.33 -9.11 -13.28
N TYR A 186 -6.86 -8.92 -12.05
CA TYR A 186 -6.23 -8.10 -11.01
C TYR A 186 -6.31 -8.73 -9.60
N ASP A 187 -6.22 -10.05 -9.49
CA ASP A 187 -5.99 -10.72 -8.21
C ASP A 187 -4.52 -11.17 -8.13
N ASP A 188 -3.66 -10.25 -7.68
CA ASP A 188 -2.29 -10.56 -7.29
C ASP A 188 -2.22 -10.43 -5.75
N LYS A 189 -2.25 -11.58 -5.07
CA LYS A 189 -1.97 -11.68 -3.63
C LYS A 189 -0.99 -12.83 -3.37
N PRO A 190 -0.14 -12.68 -2.33
CA PRO A 190 1.15 -13.31 -2.25
C PRO A 190 1.05 -14.72 -1.64
N ASP A 191 1.78 -15.67 -2.23
CA ASP A 191 1.90 -17.03 -1.70
C ASP A 191 2.86 -17.08 -0.50
N GLU A 192 2.32 -17.49 0.65
CA GLU A 192 3.09 -17.94 1.81
C GLU A 192 3.02 -19.48 1.95
N LYS A 193 4.15 -20.13 1.64
CA LYS A 193 4.80 -21.30 2.28
C LYS A 193 4.21 -22.72 2.26
N SER A 194 5.19 -23.65 2.33
CA SER A 194 5.20 -25.05 2.80
C SER A 194 4.69 -26.12 1.82
N ASP A 195 5.21 -27.33 1.70
CA ASP A 195 6.42 -28.00 2.16
C ASP A 195 6.48 -29.38 1.45
N ASP A 196 7.69 -29.95 1.35
CA ASP A 196 8.01 -31.38 1.49
C ASP A 196 7.85 -32.42 0.34
N ALA A 197 8.88 -33.28 0.32
CA ALA A 197 9.07 -34.63 -0.24
C ALA A 197 9.01 -34.83 -1.78
N GLY A 198 10.04 -35.29 -2.49
CA GLY A 198 11.24 -36.06 -2.14
C GLY A 198 11.22 -37.43 -2.83
N LYS A 199 12.16 -37.69 -3.76
CA LYS A 199 12.84 -39.00 -3.93
C LYS A 199 13.94 -39.01 -5.01
N LYS A 200 15.16 -39.23 -4.50
CA LYS A 200 16.39 -39.84 -5.02
C LYS A 200 16.39 -40.52 -6.40
N ALA A 201 17.50 -40.31 -7.12
CA ALA A 201 18.32 -41.38 -7.69
C ALA A 201 19.80 -40.93 -7.80
N ASP A 202 20.67 -41.69 -7.14
CA ASP A 202 22.14 -41.70 -7.24
C ASP A 202 22.61 -42.11 -8.66
N GLU A 203 23.78 -41.65 -9.13
CA GLU A 203 24.99 -42.49 -9.22
C GLU A 203 26.19 -41.77 -9.89
N LYS A 204 27.36 -41.99 -9.29
CA LYS A 204 28.71 -41.47 -9.57
C LYS A 204 29.26 -41.83 -10.96
N LYS A 205 30.21 -41.00 -11.44
CA LYS A 205 31.53 -41.49 -11.87
C LYS A 205 32.61 -40.40 -11.90
N ASP A 206 33.59 -40.58 -11.02
CA ASP A 206 34.93 -39.98 -11.04
C ASP A 206 35.72 -40.30 -12.32
N LYS A 207 36.56 -39.35 -12.78
CA LYS A 207 37.98 -39.59 -13.15
C LYS A 207 38.73 -38.30 -13.55
N LYS A 208 39.54 -37.80 -12.59
CA LYS A 208 41.01 -37.66 -12.62
C LYS A 208 41.73 -37.13 -13.90
N GLY A 209 42.48 -36.04 -13.72
CA GLY A 209 43.69 -35.64 -14.47
C GLY A 209 44.00 -34.15 -14.22
N LYS A 210 44.95 -33.69 -13.38
CA LYS A 210 46.43 -33.76 -13.41
C LYS A 210 47.09 -33.35 -14.75
N GLY A 211 47.83 -32.24 -14.73
CA GLY A 211 48.86 -31.82 -15.71
C GLY A 211 48.82 -30.30 -15.97
N SER A 212 49.60 -29.48 -15.26
CA SER A 212 50.95 -29.00 -15.65
C SER A 212 51.02 -28.33 -17.03
N LYS A 213 51.07 -26.99 -17.05
CA LYS A 213 52.22 -26.19 -17.49
C LYS A 213 51.99 -24.72 -17.20
#